data_AF-A0AB40CIW2-F1
#
_entry.id   AF-A0AB40CIW2-F1
#
_cell.length_a   1.000
_cell.length_b   1.000
_cell.length_c   1.000
_cell.angle_alpha   90.00
_cell.angle_beta   90.00
_cell.angle_gamma   90.00
#
_symmetry.space_group_name_H-M   'P 1'
#
loop_
_entity.id
_entity.type
_entity.pdbx_description
1 polymer ?
#
loop_
_entity_poly.entity_id
_entity_poly.type
_entity_poly.pdbx_seq_one_letter_code
_entity_poly.pdbx_strand_id
1 'polypeptide(L)'
;MEKLTSTTMIPEAFQGTRDDIAQQMGMVWEQVKAPLVIPLLKVAVVLSLIMSLMLFIERLYMAIIILFVKLLGKTPQKRFKWLPMQDDVELGSSAYPTVLIQIPMFNEKEVYKLSIGAACGLSWPSDRLVIQVLDDSTDPVVKEMVERECERWASKGVNIRYTIRDNRKGYKAGALREGLKHSYVKQCDYVAIFDADFQPEPDFLRRSIPFLIHNPELALVQARWIFVNSAECLLTRMQEMSLDYHFTVEQEAGSSAFSFFGFNGTAGVWRISAINEAGGWKDRTTVEDMDLAVRASLRGWKFLYLGDLQVRSELPSTLKAFRFQQHRWSCGPANLFRKMVMEIARNKKVSIRKRFYVIYNFFLVRKIVGHVVTFVLYCVVMPATVLIPEVEIPKWGSVYIPSLVTLLNAVGTPRSFHLLMYWVLFENVMSLHRTKASFIGLLEAGRVNEWVVTEKLGDSLKTTTAAKTVRKPRIRFGDRLHLTELCIGAYLFMCGCFDFAYGKNRYYIYLFLQSIAFSIVGFGYVGTFVPNS
;
A
#
# COMPACT_ATOMS: atom_id res chain seq x y z
N MET A 1 -79.87 -14.28 -20.98
CA MET A 1 -78.97 -14.43 -19.83
C MET A 1 -77.93 -15.45 -20.23
N GLU A 2 -76.84 -15.02 -20.86
CA GLU A 2 -75.70 -15.89 -21.17
C GLU A 2 -74.44 -15.01 -21.14
N LYS A 3 -73.53 -15.38 -20.24
CA LYS A 3 -72.31 -14.65 -19.91
C LYS A 3 -71.25 -14.91 -20.96
N LEU A 4 -70.54 -13.85 -21.36
CA LEU A 4 -69.21 -13.95 -21.92
C LEU A 4 -68.27 -14.66 -20.94
N THR A 5 -67.61 -15.72 -21.41
CA THR A 5 -66.32 -16.17 -20.87
C THR A 5 -65.29 -16.04 -21.98
N SER A 6 -64.41 -15.05 -21.83
CA SER A 6 -63.21 -14.85 -22.61
C SER A 6 -62.15 -15.85 -22.19
N THR A 7 -61.94 -16.88 -23.00
CA THR A 7 -60.74 -17.73 -22.92
C THR A 7 -59.89 -17.43 -24.14
N THR A 8 -58.98 -16.46 -23.99
CA THR A 8 -57.91 -16.21 -24.95
C THR A 8 -56.94 -17.38 -24.88
N MET A 9 -57.01 -18.30 -25.83
CA MET A 9 -55.96 -19.28 -26.07
C MET A 9 -54.70 -18.52 -26.48
N ILE A 10 -53.68 -18.52 -25.62
CA ILE A 10 -52.31 -18.21 -26.04
C ILE A 10 -51.85 -19.41 -26.87
N PRO A 11 -51.39 -19.23 -28.13
CA PRO A 11 -50.95 -20.34 -28.96
C PRO A 11 -49.73 -21.05 -28.35
N GLU A 12 -49.85 -22.35 -28.10
CA GLU A 12 -48.77 -23.27 -27.66
C GLU A 12 -47.56 -23.31 -28.62
N ALA A 13 -47.67 -22.71 -29.81
CA ALA A 13 -46.63 -22.70 -30.83
C ALA A 13 -45.37 -21.89 -30.47
N PHE A 14 -45.43 -20.99 -29.48
CA PHE A 14 -44.25 -20.22 -29.02
C PHE A 14 -43.48 -20.86 -27.86
N GLN A 15 -44.01 -21.90 -27.22
CA GLN A 15 -43.31 -22.64 -26.15
C GLN A 15 -42.33 -23.67 -26.71
N GLY A 16 -42.72 -24.41 -27.76
CA GLY A 16 -41.89 -25.47 -28.35
C GLY A 16 -40.53 -25.00 -28.89
N THR A 17 -40.46 -23.81 -29.50
CA THR A 17 -39.18 -23.27 -30.03
C THR A 17 -38.24 -22.79 -28.92
N ARG A 18 -38.80 -22.33 -27.79
CA ARG A 18 -38.03 -21.81 -26.66
C ARG A 18 -37.44 -22.93 -25.81
N ASP A 19 -38.19 -24.00 -25.63
CA ASP A 19 -37.74 -25.22 -24.95
C ASP A 19 -36.69 -25.97 -25.79
N ASP A 20 -36.85 -26.02 -27.11
CA ASP A 20 -35.86 -26.63 -28.02
C ASP A 20 -34.53 -25.87 -28.03
N ILE A 21 -34.57 -24.53 -28.05
CA ILE A 21 -33.36 -23.70 -27.90
C ILE A 21 -32.71 -23.89 -26.53
N ALA A 22 -33.49 -23.93 -25.44
CA ALA A 22 -32.97 -24.14 -24.10
C ALA A 22 -32.31 -25.53 -23.94
N GLN A 23 -32.91 -26.55 -24.56
CA GLN A 23 -32.41 -27.93 -24.55
C GLN A 23 -31.14 -28.07 -25.41
N GLN A 24 -31.10 -27.44 -26.58
CA GLN A 24 -29.90 -27.35 -27.42
C GLN A 24 -28.77 -26.58 -26.72
N MET A 25 -29.07 -25.44 -26.07
CA MET A 25 -28.10 -24.70 -25.26
C MET A 25 -27.60 -25.53 -24.08
N GLY A 26 -28.47 -26.33 -23.43
CA GLY A 26 -28.09 -27.25 -22.36
C GLY A 26 -27.14 -28.36 -22.83
N MET A 27 -27.39 -28.95 -24.02
CA MET A 27 -26.51 -29.95 -24.61
C MET A 27 -25.14 -29.37 -25.00
N VAL A 28 -25.11 -28.19 -25.62
CA VAL A 28 -23.85 -27.48 -25.95
C VAL A 28 -23.10 -27.10 -24.67
N TRP A 29 -23.82 -26.65 -23.63
CA TRP A 29 -23.24 -26.37 -22.34
C TRP A 29 -22.58 -27.59 -21.72
N GLU A 30 -23.25 -28.76 -21.70
CA GLU A 30 -22.65 -29.99 -21.17
C GLU A 30 -21.46 -30.48 -22.01
N GLN A 31 -21.52 -30.34 -23.34
CA GLN A 31 -20.41 -30.66 -24.25
C GLN A 31 -19.19 -29.75 -24.08
N VAL A 32 -19.36 -28.50 -23.63
CA VAL A 32 -18.24 -27.58 -23.35
C VAL A 32 -17.79 -27.69 -21.89
N LYS A 33 -18.74 -27.83 -20.96
CA LYS A 33 -18.51 -27.88 -19.51
C LYS A 33 -17.63 -29.06 -19.12
N ALA A 34 -17.96 -30.26 -19.58
CA ALA A 34 -17.26 -31.48 -19.19
C ALA A 34 -15.78 -31.52 -19.64
N PRO A 35 -15.43 -31.27 -20.93
CA PRO A 35 -14.04 -31.38 -21.38
C PRO A 35 -13.20 -30.12 -21.16
N LEU A 36 -13.80 -28.93 -21.01
CA LEU A 36 -13.04 -27.68 -20.95
C LEU A 36 -13.20 -26.96 -19.61
N VAL A 37 -14.42 -26.64 -19.20
CA VAL A 37 -14.65 -25.76 -18.03
C VAL A 37 -14.27 -26.46 -16.73
N ILE A 38 -14.67 -27.73 -16.54
CA ILE A 38 -14.35 -28.50 -15.33
C ILE A 38 -12.84 -28.65 -15.14
N PRO A 39 -12.05 -29.11 -16.14
CA PRO A 39 -10.59 -29.20 -16.00
C PRO A 39 -9.92 -27.85 -15.70
N LEU A 40 -10.33 -26.78 -16.41
CA LEU A 40 -9.77 -25.44 -16.18
C LEU A 40 -10.08 -24.93 -14.76
N LEU A 41 -11.30 -25.15 -14.27
CA LEU A 41 -11.68 -24.77 -12.91
C LEU A 41 -10.92 -25.60 -11.87
N LYS A 42 -10.72 -26.91 -12.09
CA LYS A 42 -9.88 -27.76 -11.22
C LYS A 42 -8.44 -27.24 -11.14
N VAL A 43 -7.85 -26.87 -12.28
CA VAL A 43 -6.51 -26.25 -12.31
C VAL A 43 -6.51 -24.92 -11.55
N ALA A 44 -7.50 -24.06 -11.76
CA ALA A 44 -7.62 -22.80 -11.04
C ALA A 44 -7.76 -22.97 -9.52
N VAL A 45 -8.51 -23.99 -9.07
CA VAL A 45 -8.60 -24.37 -7.66
C VAL A 45 -7.23 -24.79 -7.13
N VAL A 46 -6.55 -25.73 -7.79
CA VAL A 46 -5.23 -26.21 -7.35
C VAL A 46 -4.22 -25.05 -7.26
N LEU A 47 -4.15 -24.19 -8.27
CA LEU A 47 -3.27 -23.01 -8.26
C LEU A 47 -3.63 -22.06 -7.11
N SER A 48 -4.92 -21.82 -6.86
CA SER A 48 -5.37 -20.96 -5.76
C SER A 48 -5.03 -21.55 -4.39
N LEU A 49 -5.12 -22.88 -4.24
CA LEU A 49 -4.74 -23.58 -3.01
C LEU A 49 -3.23 -23.50 -2.76
N ILE A 50 -2.40 -23.71 -3.79
CA ILE A 50 -0.94 -23.56 -3.69
C ILE A 50 -0.59 -22.14 -3.26
N MET A 51 -1.16 -21.13 -3.94
CA MET A 51 -0.95 -19.72 -3.60
C MET A 51 -1.42 -19.37 -2.18
N SER A 52 -2.53 -19.95 -1.73
CA SER A 52 -3.05 -19.75 -0.37
C SER A 52 -2.10 -20.35 0.67
N LEU A 53 -1.56 -21.54 0.40
CA LEU A 53 -0.57 -22.18 1.26
C LEU A 53 0.74 -21.38 1.30
N MET A 54 1.22 -20.87 0.16
CA MET A 54 2.40 -19.99 0.10
C MET A 54 2.20 -18.75 0.97
N LEU A 55 1.04 -18.09 0.87
CA LEU A 55 0.70 -16.93 1.69
C LEU A 55 0.64 -17.29 3.17
N PHE A 56 -0.01 -18.41 3.52
CA PHE A 56 -0.10 -18.87 4.91
C PHE A 56 1.28 -19.14 5.52
N ILE A 57 2.15 -19.87 4.82
CA ILE A 57 3.50 -20.18 5.28
C ILE A 57 4.28 -18.89 5.55
N GLU A 58 4.19 -17.90 4.67
CA GLU A 58 4.88 -16.62 4.84
C GLU A 58 4.35 -15.83 6.05
N ARG A 59 3.02 -15.81 6.25
CA ARG A 59 2.39 -15.16 7.41
C ARG A 59 2.80 -15.84 8.72
N LEU A 60 2.80 -17.18 8.73
CA LEU A 60 3.23 -17.98 9.88
C LEU A 60 4.72 -17.75 10.18
N TYR A 61 5.56 -17.72 9.15
CA TYR A 61 7.00 -17.47 9.27
C TYR A 61 7.28 -16.10 9.92
N MET A 62 6.62 -15.04 9.44
CA MET A 62 6.76 -13.70 10.04
C MET A 62 6.25 -13.67 11.49
N ALA A 63 5.12 -14.31 11.78
CA ALA A 63 4.60 -14.40 13.14
C ALA A 63 5.59 -15.10 14.10
N ILE A 64 6.21 -16.21 13.66
CA ILE A 64 7.24 -16.93 14.42
C ILE A 64 8.46 -16.03 14.68
N ILE A 65 8.93 -15.28 13.66
CA ILE A 65 10.05 -14.35 13.83
C ILE A 65 9.73 -13.30 14.89
N ILE A 66 8.57 -12.65 14.79
CA ILE A 66 8.17 -11.61 15.74
C ILE A 66 8.03 -12.17 17.15
N LEU A 67 7.42 -13.34 17.29
CA LEU A 67 7.32 -14.02 18.57
C LEU A 67 8.71 -14.27 19.16
N PHE A 68 9.65 -14.79 18.37
CA PHE A 68 11.01 -15.05 18.81
C PHE A 68 11.79 -13.77 19.18
N VAL A 69 11.63 -12.70 18.41
CA VAL A 69 12.22 -11.38 18.69
C VAL A 69 11.70 -10.84 20.03
N LYS A 70 10.40 -10.95 20.28
CA LYS A 70 9.77 -10.53 21.53
C LYS A 70 10.20 -11.39 22.72
N LEU A 71 10.14 -12.73 22.58
CA LEU A 71 10.49 -13.67 23.65
C LEU A 71 11.97 -13.57 24.06
N LEU A 72 12.87 -13.40 23.10
CA LEU A 72 14.30 -13.22 23.39
C LEU A 72 14.67 -11.77 23.73
N GLY A 73 13.71 -10.85 23.73
CA GLY A 73 13.94 -9.42 23.99
C GLY A 73 15.03 -8.83 23.09
N LYS A 74 15.10 -9.24 21.82
CA LYS A 74 16.09 -8.77 20.82
C LYS A 74 15.70 -7.40 20.28
N THR A 75 15.80 -6.38 21.13
CA THR A 75 15.53 -5.00 20.74
C THR A 75 16.54 -4.49 19.71
N PRO A 76 16.21 -3.46 18.91
CA PRO A 76 17.14 -2.79 18.01
C PRO A 76 18.50 -2.48 18.66
N GLN A 77 18.49 -1.98 19.90
CA GLN A 77 19.67 -1.58 20.67
C GLN A 77 20.58 -2.75 21.08
N LYS A 78 20.03 -3.98 21.17
CA LYS A 78 20.84 -5.19 21.42
C LYS A 78 21.42 -5.76 20.14
N ARG A 79 20.81 -5.47 19.00
CA ARG A 79 21.23 -5.98 17.68
C ARG A 79 22.24 -5.06 17.00
N PHE A 80 22.10 -3.76 17.23
CA PHE A 80 22.96 -2.71 16.69
C PHE A 80 23.38 -1.79 17.82
N LYS A 81 24.64 -1.35 17.78
CA LYS A 81 25.18 -0.47 18.80
C LYS A 81 24.43 0.86 18.77
N TRP A 82 23.88 1.26 19.91
CA TRP A 82 23.25 2.57 20.09
C TRP A 82 23.82 3.19 21.36
N LEU A 83 24.41 4.37 21.22
CA LEU A 83 24.84 5.20 22.34
C LEU A 83 24.30 6.60 22.07
N PRO A 84 23.70 7.26 23.06
CA PRO A 84 23.25 8.64 22.86
C PRO A 84 24.45 9.50 22.48
N MET A 85 24.24 10.46 21.58
CA MET A 85 25.29 11.42 21.29
C MET A 85 25.48 12.30 22.52
N GLN A 86 26.71 12.42 22.98
CA GLN A 86 27.06 13.28 24.10
C GLN A 86 27.46 14.65 23.55
N ASP A 87 27.05 15.70 24.27
CA ASP A 87 27.52 17.04 24.02
C ASP A 87 28.97 17.12 24.50
N ASP A 88 29.89 16.90 23.58
CA ASP A 88 31.31 17.07 23.81
C ASP A 88 31.61 18.58 23.86
N VAL A 89 32.06 19.06 25.03
CA VAL A 89 32.31 20.48 25.27
C VAL A 89 33.45 21.01 24.38
N GLU A 90 34.42 20.17 24.03
CA GLU A 90 35.57 20.55 23.19
C GLU A 90 35.20 20.56 21.71
N LEU A 91 34.44 19.57 21.24
CA LEU A 91 34.01 19.48 19.83
C LEU A 91 32.77 20.32 19.52
N GLY A 92 31.94 20.64 20.51
CA GLY A 92 30.69 21.37 20.36
C GLY A 92 29.77 20.75 19.30
N SER A 93 29.29 21.57 18.35
CA SER A 93 28.48 21.09 17.22
C SER A 93 29.23 20.14 16.29
N SER A 94 30.57 20.11 16.32
CA SER A 94 31.38 19.24 15.46
C SER A 94 31.35 17.77 15.85
N ALA A 95 30.86 17.45 17.05
CA ALA A 95 30.54 16.08 17.43
C ALA A 95 29.34 15.50 16.65
N TYR A 96 28.52 16.36 16.03
CA TYR A 96 27.32 15.97 15.32
C TYR A 96 27.60 15.87 13.81
N PRO A 97 27.19 14.78 13.12
CA PRO A 97 27.28 14.71 11.68
C PRO A 97 26.35 15.71 11.01
N THR A 98 26.67 16.10 9.79
CA THR A 98 25.83 17.01 9.01
C THR A 98 24.69 16.23 8.36
N VAL A 99 23.45 16.72 8.53
CA VAL A 99 22.23 16.03 8.10
C VAL A 99 21.44 16.89 7.13
N LEU A 100 21.12 16.32 5.98
CA LEU A 100 20.18 16.88 5.02
C LEU A 100 18.76 16.39 5.32
N ILE A 101 17.78 17.27 5.31
CA ILE A 101 16.36 16.93 5.33
C ILE A 101 15.76 17.28 3.97
N GLN A 102 15.27 16.30 3.22
CA GLN A 102 14.61 16.51 1.93
C GLN A 102 13.09 16.42 2.08
N ILE A 103 12.39 17.47 1.63
CA ILE A 103 10.93 17.55 1.63
C ILE A 103 10.45 17.77 0.18
N PRO A 104 10.17 16.69 -0.58
CA PRO A 104 9.57 16.82 -1.91
C PRO A 104 8.11 17.28 -1.82
N MET A 105 7.75 18.30 -2.60
CA MET A 105 6.40 18.88 -2.62
C MET A 105 5.84 18.97 -4.04
N PHE A 106 4.53 18.78 -4.18
CA PHE A 106 3.82 18.97 -5.44
C PHE A 106 2.35 19.36 -5.20
N ASN A 107 2.04 20.66 -5.32
CA ASN A 107 0.71 21.24 -5.11
C ASN A 107 0.12 20.95 -3.71
N GLU A 108 0.96 20.88 -2.68
CA GLU A 108 0.61 20.44 -1.31
C GLU A 108 0.13 21.59 -0.42
N LYS A 109 -0.91 22.30 -0.86
CA LYS A 109 -1.44 23.51 -0.21
C LYS A 109 -1.83 23.33 1.25
N GLU A 110 -2.41 22.18 1.60
CA GLU A 110 -3.02 21.99 2.92
C GLU A 110 -2.01 21.59 4.00
N VAL A 111 -0.84 21.07 3.62
CA VAL A 111 0.11 20.43 4.55
C VAL A 111 1.50 21.07 4.57
N TYR A 112 1.86 21.93 3.60
CA TYR A 112 3.23 22.47 3.48
C TYR A 112 3.75 23.18 4.74
N LYS A 113 2.90 23.98 5.43
CA LYS A 113 3.30 24.68 6.66
C LYS A 113 3.65 23.73 7.78
N LEU A 114 2.85 22.67 7.95
CA LEU A 114 3.02 21.70 9.02
C LEU A 114 4.29 20.87 8.81
N SER A 115 4.53 20.40 7.58
CA SER A 115 5.73 19.61 7.27
C SER A 115 7.02 20.43 7.32
N ILE A 116 7.05 21.63 6.74
CA ILE A 116 8.22 22.52 6.84
C ILE A 116 8.48 22.88 8.30
N GLY A 117 7.44 23.26 9.04
CA GLY A 117 7.57 23.61 10.45
C GLY A 117 8.10 22.46 11.30
N ALA A 118 7.60 21.23 11.09
CA ALA A 118 8.08 20.05 11.80
C ALA A 118 9.54 19.71 11.48
N ALA A 119 9.95 19.81 10.22
CA ALA A 119 11.33 19.61 9.81
C ALA A 119 12.29 20.67 10.37
N CYS A 120 11.88 21.94 10.36
CA CYS A 120 12.65 23.04 10.97
C CYS A 120 12.69 22.96 12.50
N GLY A 121 11.74 22.27 13.14
CA GLY A 121 11.67 22.04 14.58
C GLY A 121 12.49 20.85 15.09
N LEU A 122 13.24 20.15 14.23
CA LEU A 122 14.10 19.05 14.64
C LEU A 122 15.23 19.53 15.57
N SER A 123 15.41 18.81 16.68
CA SER A 123 16.44 19.10 17.68
C SER A 123 17.82 18.61 17.20
N TRP A 124 18.49 19.42 16.41
CA TRP A 124 19.85 19.21 15.90
C TRP A 124 20.63 20.53 15.86
N PRO A 125 21.98 20.54 15.98
CA PRO A 125 22.74 21.78 15.83
C PRO A 125 22.45 22.45 14.47
N SER A 126 22.15 23.74 14.49
CA SER A 126 21.66 24.50 13.32
C SER A 126 22.69 24.61 12.20
N ASP A 127 23.98 24.58 12.53
CA ASP A 127 25.11 24.55 11.59
C ASP A 127 25.35 23.13 10.99
N ARG A 128 24.73 22.10 11.58
CA ARG A 128 24.80 20.70 11.14
C ARG A 128 23.50 20.19 10.51
N LEU A 129 22.50 21.05 10.36
CA LEU A 129 21.20 20.71 9.77
C LEU A 129 20.96 21.55 8.51
N VAL A 130 20.59 20.90 7.41
CA VAL A 130 20.20 21.57 6.17
C VAL A 130 18.80 21.11 5.80
N ILE A 131 17.83 22.02 5.74
CA ILE A 131 16.48 21.72 5.25
C ILE A 131 16.42 22.05 3.76
N GLN A 132 16.02 21.09 2.92
CA GLN A 132 15.90 21.24 1.48
C GLN A 132 14.45 20.94 1.06
N VAL A 133 13.72 21.99 0.72
CA VAL A 133 12.37 21.90 0.16
C VAL A 133 12.49 21.82 -1.36
N LEU A 134 12.02 20.70 -1.92
CA LEU A 134 12.12 20.39 -3.35
C LEU A 134 10.73 20.54 -3.97
N ASP A 135 10.45 21.72 -4.54
CA ASP A 135 9.10 22.08 -4.99
C ASP A 135 8.92 21.92 -6.50
N ASP A 136 8.14 20.92 -6.87
CA ASP A 136 7.75 20.61 -8.25
C ASP A 136 6.38 21.19 -8.65
N SER A 137 5.76 21.99 -7.76
CA SER A 137 4.39 22.48 -7.94
C SER A 137 4.21 23.20 -9.28
N THR A 138 3.04 23.00 -9.88
CA THR A 138 2.65 23.69 -11.13
C THR A 138 1.73 24.86 -10.87
N ASP A 139 1.07 24.90 -9.70
CA ASP A 139 0.24 26.02 -9.28
C ASP A 139 1.14 27.17 -8.76
N PRO A 140 1.13 28.35 -9.42
CA PRO A 140 1.94 29.49 -9.00
C PRO A 140 1.62 29.98 -7.58
N VAL A 141 0.35 29.91 -7.16
CA VAL A 141 -0.07 30.35 -5.82
C VAL A 141 0.54 29.43 -4.77
N VAL A 142 0.53 28.11 -5.02
CA VAL A 142 1.14 27.15 -4.09
C VAL A 142 2.65 27.34 -4.00
N LYS A 143 3.33 27.58 -5.12
CA LYS A 143 4.77 27.88 -5.13
C LYS A 143 5.12 29.09 -4.26
N GLU A 144 4.43 30.21 -4.49
CA GLU A 144 4.62 31.43 -3.71
C GLU A 144 4.35 31.21 -2.21
N MET A 145 3.33 30.41 -1.87
CA MET A 145 3.03 30.06 -0.48
C MET A 145 4.16 29.25 0.18
N VAL A 146 4.73 28.27 -0.53
CA VAL A 146 5.83 27.42 -0.02
C VAL A 146 7.12 28.24 0.11
N GLU A 147 7.45 29.05 -0.90
CA GLU A 147 8.62 29.91 -0.90
C GLU A 147 8.60 30.89 0.28
N ARG A 148 7.48 31.58 0.51
CA ARG A 148 7.30 32.51 1.65
C ARG A 148 7.46 31.84 3.01
N GLU A 149 7.00 30.60 3.16
CA GLU A 149 7.20 29.86 4.41
C GLU A 149 8.67 29.49 4.60
N CYS A 150 9.38 29.14 3.52
CA CYS A 150 10.83 28.93 3.57
C CYS A 150 11.59 30.20 3.96
N GLU A 151 11.25 31.35 3.37
CA GLU A 151 11.84 32.66 3.72
C GLU A 151 11.62 33.02 5.19
N ARG A 152 10.41 32.75 5.71
CA ARG A 152 10.07 32.97 7.11
C ARG A 152 10.90 32.12 8.08
N TRP A 153 11.26 30.89 7.71
CA TRP A 153 12.16 30.06 8.52
C TRP A 153 13.61 30.47 8.36
N ALA A 154 14.02 30.87 7.15
CA ALA A 154 15.35 31.42 6.90
C ALA A 154 15.60 32.69 7.73
N SER A 155 14.61 33.58 7.86
CA SER A 155 14.72 34.80 8.67
C SER A 155 14.86 34.53 10.18
N LYS A 156 14.56 33.30 10.64
CA LYS A 156 14.77 32.84 12.02
C LYS A 156 16.14 32.17 12.21
N GLY A 157 17.01 32.18 11.20
CA GLY A 157 18.34 31.57 11.24
C GLY A 157 18.37 30.07 10.94
N VAL A 158 17.27 29.48 10.46
CA VAL A 158 17.26 28.08 10.01
C VAL A 158 17.92 27.99 8.64
N ASN A 159 18.84 27.05 8.45
CA ASN A 159 19.46 26.77 7.15
C ASN A 159 18.50 25.98 6.25
N ILE A 160 17.51 26.69 5.70
CA ILE A 160 16.52 26.16 4.76
C ILE A 160 16.81 26.62 3.34
N ARG A 161 16.64 25.71 2.37
CA ARG A 161 16.88 25.92 0.94
C ARG A 161 15.61 25.55 0.18
N TYR A 162 15.02 26.54 -0.49
CA TYR A 162 13.94 26.34 -1.43
C TYR A 162 14.55 26.08 -2.82
N THR A 163 14.25 24.93 -3.41
CA THR A 163 14.76 24.53 -4.73
C THR A 163 13.59 24.17 -5.63
N ILE A 164 13.58 24.77 -6.82
CA ILE A 164 12.68 24.42 -7.92
C ILE A 164 13.50 23.81 -9.07
N ARG A 165 12.82 23.08 -9.96
CA ARG A 165 13.41 22.59 -11.21
C ARG A 165 12.51 22.89 -12.40
N ASP A 166 13.13 23.07 -13.56
CA ASP A 166 12.43 23.45 -14.80
C ASP A 166 11.69 22.30 -15.48
N ASN A 167 11.86 21.06 -14.99
CA ASN A 167 11.22 19.88 -15.54
C ASN A 167 10.76 18.93 -14.43
N ARG A 168 9.67 18.20 -14.66
CA ARG A 168 9.15 17.19 -13.73
C ARG A 168 9.54 15.76 -14.09
N LYS A 169 10.63 15.58 -14.84
CA LYS A 169 11.06 14.24 -15.29
C LYS A 169 11.41 13.37 -14.09
N GLY A 170 10.80 12.20 -14.02
CA GLY A 170 11.01 11.25 -12.92
C GLY A 170 10.35 11.62 -11.59
N TYR A 171 9.44 12.61 -11.58
CA TYR A 171 8.64 12.98 -10.40
C TYR A 171 9.49 13.12 -9.13
N LYS A 172 9.04 12.57 -7.99
CA LYS A 172 9.75 12.57 -6.70
C LYS A 172 11.19 12.05 -6.82
N ALA A 173 11.43 10.95 -7.53
CA ALA A 173 12.77 10.40 -7.72
C ALA A 173 13.72 11.39 -8.40
N GLY A 174 13.22 12.11 -9.41
CA GLY A 174 13.96 13.16 -10.11
C GLY A 174 14.26 14.34 -9.20
N ALA A 175 13.28 14.80 -8.42
CA ALA A 175 13.46 15.89 -7.46
C ALA A 175 14.52 15.54 -6.40
N LEU A 176 14.43 14.37 -5.77
CA LEU A 176 15.42 13.90 -4.79
C LEU A 176 16.82 13.75 -5.41
N ARG A 177 16.91 13.25 -6.66
CA ARG A 177 18.18 13.12 -7.40
C ARG A 177 18.84 14.46 -7.65
N GLU A 178 18.11 15.46 -8.17
CA GLU A 178 18.67 16.79 -8.40
C GLU A 178 19.01 17.48 -7.07
N GLY A 179 18.17 17.30 -6.05
CA GLY A 179 18.42 17.77 -4.68
C GLY A 179 19.78 17.32 -4.12
N LEU A 180 20.17 16.06 -4.36
CA LEU A 180 21.45 15.52 -3.90
C LEU A 180 22.68 16.06 -4.65
N LYS A 181 22.52 16.75 -5.79
CA LYS A 181 23.64 17.28 -6.58
C LYS A 181 24.14 18.64 -6.10
N HIS A 182 23.37 19.35 -5.28
CA HIS A 182 23.76 20.66 -4.79
C HIS A 182 25.07 20.62 -4.01
N SER A 183 25.89 21.67 -4.14
CA SER A 183 27.23 21.73 -3.54
C SER A 183 27.22 21.58 -2.01
N TYR A 184 26.23 22.16 -1.33
CA TYR A 184 26.08 22.06 0.12
C TYR A 184 25.74 20.63 0.61
N VAL A 185 25.19 19.77 -0.26
CA VAL A 185 24.88 18.38 0.09
C VAL A 185 26.14 17.53 0.18
N LYS A 186 27.22 17.91 -0.50
CA LYS A 186 28.50 17.18 -0.47
C LYS A 186 29.12 17.09 0.93
N GLN A 187 28.73 17.99 1.83
CA GLN A 187 29.18 18.04 3.22
C GLN A 187 28.25 17.28 4.18
N CYS A 188 27.13 16.73 3.69
CA CYS A 188 26.18 15.97 4.48
C CYS A 188 26.58 14.49 4.53
N ASP A 189 26.49 13.88 5.71
CA ASP A 189 26.75 12.45 5.91
C ASP A 189 25.47 11.62 5.71
N TYR A 190 24.34 12.19 6.14
CA TYR A 190 23.04 11.55 6.19
C TYR A 190 21.96 12.40 5.52
N VAL A 191 20.94 11.74 4.98
CA VAL A 191 19.74 12.39 4.45
C VAL A 191 18.48 11.76 5.04
N ALA A 192 17.60 12.55 5.64
CA ALA A 192 16.25 12.14 6.00
C ALA A 192 15.27 12.63 4.93
N ILE A 193 14.33 11.78 4.54
CA ILE A 193 13.27 12.13 3.58
C ILE A 193 11.93 12.17 4.30
N PHE A 194 11.20 13.28 4.13
CA PHE A 194 9.82 13.43 4.61
C PHE A 194 8.92 13.90 3.48
N ASP A 195 7.86 13.13 3.19
CA ASP A 195 6.78 13.61 2.31
C ASP A 195 6.06 14.81 2.93
N ALA A 196 5.38 15.60 2.10
CA ALA A 196 4.81 16.89 2.48
C ALA A 196 3.73 16.83 3.59
N ASP A 197 3.20 15.64 3.90
CA ASP A 197 2.24 15.42 4.99
C ASP A 197 2.88 14.85 6.28
N PHE A 198 4.20 14.63 6.30
CA PHE A 198 4.89 14.03 7.43
C PHE A 198 5.37 15.08 8.44
N GLN A 199 5.14 14.78 9.72
CA GLN A 199 5.49 15.64 10.85
C GLN A 199 6.37 14.84 11.83
N PRO A 200 7.71 14.88 11.68
CA PRO A 200 8.62 14.25 12.64
C PRO A 200 8.61 14.98 13.98
N GLU A 201 8.78 14.23 15.07
CA GLU A 201 8.98 14.80 16.40
C GLU A 201 10.40 15.39 16.53
N PRO A 202 10.61 16.39 17.41
CA PRO A 202 11.90 17.07 17.54
C PRO A 202 13.08 16.12 17.83
N ASP A 203 12.85 15.02 18.54
CA ASP A 203 13.87 14.04 18.93
C ASP A 203 14.21 13.01 17.83
N PHE A 204 13.58 13.08 16.65
CA PHE A 204 13.70 12.09 15.58
C PHE A 204 15.15 11.76 15.23
N LEU A 205 15.97 12.78 14.94
CA LEU A 205 17.37 12.60 14.56
C LEU A 205 18.22 12.06 15.72
N ARG A 206 17.98 12.54 16.94
CA ARG A 206 18.67 12.08 18.16
C ARG A 206 18.45 10.59 18.42
N ARG A 207 17.28 10.06 18.05
CA ARG A 207 16.96 8.64 18.19
C ARG A 207 17.45 7.79 17.02
N SER A 208 17.43 8.31 15.79
CA SER A 208 17.77 7.54 14.59
C SER A 208 19.26 7.54 14.23
N ILE A 209 19.94 8.68 14.31
CA ILE A 209 21.32 8.84 13.81
C ILE A 209 22.36 8.02 14.59
N PRO A 210 22.29 7.85 15.92
CA PRO A 210 23.33 7.11 16.62
C PRO A 210 23.48 5.65 16.15
N PHE A 211 22.38 5.03 15.68
CA PHE A 211 22.47 3.71 15.03
C PHE A 211 23.33 3.75 13.77
N LEU A 212 23.22 4.79 12.95
CA LEU A 212 24.03 4.91 11.73
C LEU A 212 25.51 5.20 12.07
N ILE A 213 25.79 6.04 13.06
CA ILE A 213 27.18 6.36 13.45
C ILE A 213 27.92 5.11 13.90
N HIS A 214 27.31 4.33 14.80
CA HIS A 214 28.01 3.22 15.45
C HIS A 214 27.98 1.91 14.67
N ASN A 215 27.26 1.86 13.54
CA ASN A 215 27.13 0.65 12.72
C ASN A 215 27.38 1.04 11.24
N PRO A 216 28.65 1.00 10.78
CA PRO A 216 29.04 1.44 9.44
C PRO A 216 28.34 0.70 8.31
N GLU A 217 27.82 -0.51 8.53
CA GLU A 217 27.10 -1.30 7.53
C GLU A 217 25.61 -0.98 7.42
N LEU A 218 25.07 -0.14 8.31
CA LEU A 218 23.70 0.35 8.21
C LEU A 218 23.63 1.47 7.15
N ALA A 219 22.74 1.27 6.18
CA ALA A 219 22.41 2.28 5.17
C ALA A 219 21.14 3.07 5.50
N LEU A 220 20.17 2.43 6.17
CA LEU A 220 18.84 2.99 6.39
C LEU A 220 18.37 2.68 7.81
N VAL A 221 17.85 3.71 8.47
CA VAL A 221 17.00 3.61 9.66
C VAL A 221 15.60 4.12 9.29
N GLN A 222 14.58 3.27 9.39
CA GLN A 222 13.19 3.60 9.07
C GLN A 222 12.36 3.72 10.35
N ALA A 223 11.65 4.83 10.50
CA ALA A 223 10.66 5.03 11.54
C ALA A 223 9.28 4.49 11.14
N ARG A 224 8.45 4.22 12.13
CA ARG A 224 7.05 3.83 11.97
C ARG A 224 6.18 5.03 11.62
N TRP A 225 5.18 4.83 10.76
CA TRP A 225 4.16 5.83 10.49
C TRP A 225 3.01 5.69 11.49
N ILE A 226 2.49 6.83 11.93
CA ILE A 226 1.23 6.91 12.69
C ILE A 226 0.32 7.93 12.01
N PHE A 227 -0.99 7.71 12.09
CA PHE A 227 -1.94 8.45 11.26
C PHE A 227 -2.79 9.40 12.09
N VAL A 228 -2.85 10.67 11.69
CA VAL A 228 -3.57 11.72 12.43
C VAL A 228 -5.08 11.74 12.16
N ASN A 229 -5.52 11.07 11.08
CA ASN A 229 -6.89 11.02 10.60
C ASN A 229 -7.47 9.59 10.54
N SER A 230 -6.90 8.63 11.28
CA SER A 230 -7.40 7.25 11.25
C SER A 230 -8.86 7.12 11.67
N ALA A 231 -9.31 7.96 12.61
CA ALA A 231 -10.70 8.00 13.08
C ALA A 231 -11.70 8.77 12.19
N GLU A 232 -11.27 9.32 11.04
CA GLU A 232 -12.10 10.18 10.19
C GLU A 232 -13.29 9.44 9.54
N CYS A 233 -13.06 8.23 9.03
CA CYS A 233 -14.13 7.39 8.46
C CYS A 233 -13.77 5.90 8.52
N LEU A 234 -14.70 5.02 8.12
CA LEU A 234 -14.45 3.58 8.12
C LEU A 234 -13.28 3.20 7.18
N LEU A 235 -13.11 3.91 6.07
CA LEU A 235 -12.01 3.69 5.13
C LEU A 235 -10.65 3.95 5.77
N THR A 236 -10.47 5.07 6.49
CA THR A 236 -9.19 5.39 7.16
C THR A 236 -8.89 4.40 8.29
N ARG A 237 -9.91 3.92 9.01
CA ARG A 237 -9.76 2.87 10.05
C ARG A 237 -9.31 1.53 9.47
N MET A 238 -9.87 1.11 8.33
CA MET A 238 -9.45 -0.12 7.64
C MET A 238 -8.03 0.01 7.06
N GLN A 239 -7.66 1.18 6.55
CA GLN A 239 -6.30 1.46 6.09
C GLN A 239 -5.27 1.39 7.22
N GLU A 240 -5.56 2.01 8.37
CA GLU A 240 -4.71 1.93 9.56
C GLU A 240 -4.49 0.47 9.98
N MET A 241 -5.54 -0.35 10.01
CA MET A 241 -5.42 -1.78 10.31
C MET A 241 -4.47 -2.51 9.35
N SER A 242 -4.59 -2.28 8.04
CA SER A 242 -3.68 -2.88 7.04
C SER A 242 -2.22 -2.42 7.22
N LEU A 243 -2.01 -1.12 7.47
CA LEU A 243 -0.69 -0.52 7.58
C LEU A 243 0.00 -0.85 8.92
N ASP A 244 -0.76 -0.95 10.01
CA ASP A 244 -0.22 -1.38 11.30
C ASP A 244 0.34 -2.79 11.24
N TYR A 245 -0.34 -3.72 10.55
CA TYR A 245 0.22 -5.05 10.32
C TYR A 245 1.52 -4.97 9.51
N HIS A 246 1.55 -4.17 8.43
CA HIS A 246 2.77 -3.97 7.64
C HIS A 246 3.96 -3.49 8.49
N PHE A 247 3.73 -2.50 9.36
CA PHE A 247 4.76 -1.91 10.21
C PHE A 247 5.20 -2.82 11.36
N THR A 248 4.25 -3.34 12.13
CA THR A 248 4.53 -4.10 13.35
C THR A 248 5.00 -5.53 13.10
N VAL A 249 4.66 -6.09 11.93
CA VAL A 249 4.99 -7.48 11.57
C VAL A 249 5.93 -7.54 10.37
N GLU A 250 5.54 -7.01 9.21
CA GLU A 250 6.33 -7.22 7.98
C GLU A 250 7.70 -6.51 8.02
N GLN A 251 7.74 -5.24 8.41
CA GLN A 251 8.99 -4.46 8.47
C GLN A 251 9.90 -4.95 9.59
N GLU A 252 9.33 -5.20 10.77
CA GLU A 252 10.06 -5.71 11.93
C GLU A 252 10.65 -7.11 11.64
N ALA A 253 9.87 -8.02 11.04
CA ALA A 253 10.35 -9.35 10.69
C ALA A 253 11.44 -9.30 9.60
N GLY A 254 11.29 -8.45 8.59
CA GLY A 254 12.30 -8.25 7.55
C GLY A 254 13.60 -7.65 8.07
N SER A 255 13.51 -6.61 8.90
CA SER A 255 14.67 -6.02 9.57
C SER A 255 15.35 -7.04 10.48
N SER A 256 14.58 -7.82 11.25
CA SER A 256 15.10 -8.80 12.20
C SER A 256 15.76 -10.01 11.58
N ALA A 257 15.13 -10.63 10.58
CA ALA A 257 15.63 -11.88 10.00
C ALA A 257 16.64 -11.66 8.86
N PHE A 258 16.55 -10.55 8.12
CA PHE A 258 17.32 -10.33 6.89
C PHE A 258 18.04 -8.97 6.82
N SER A 259 17.85 -8.10 7.81
CA SER A 259 18.30 -6.70 7.77
C SER A 259 17.87 -6.01 6.46
N PHE A 260 16.66 -6.33 5.99
CA PHE A 260 16.11 -5.82 4.75
C PHE A 260 14.58 -5.74 4.81
N PHE A 261 14.06 -4.61 4.35
CA PHE A 261 12.67 -4.35 4.04
C PHE A 261 12.63 -3.28 2.94
N GLY A 262 11.49 -3.09 2.27
CA GLY A 262 11.34 -2.00 1.31
C GLY A 262 11.30 -0.66 2.05
N PHE A 263 12.11 0.31 1.63
CA PHE A 263 11.99 1.68 2.13
C PHE A 263 10.60 2.22 1.80
N ASN A 264 9.95 2.89 2.76
CA ASN A 264 8.58 3.36 2.57
C ASN A 264 8.48 4.69 1.80
N GLY A 265 9.62 5.21 1.33
CA GLY A 265 9.72 6.47 0.59
C GLY A 265 9.82 7.71 1.46
N THR A 266 9.60 7.61 2.77
CA THR A 266 9.60 8.73 3.73
C THR A 266 9.81 8.22 5.17
N ALA A 267 10.05 9.13 6.10
CA ALA A 267 10.31 8.87 7.52
C ALA A 267 11.49 7.92 7.76
N GLY A 268 12.53 8.02 6.92
CA GLY A 268 13.74 7.24 7.08
C GLY A 268 14.99 8.09 6.85
N VAL A 269 16.05 7.74 7.59
CA VAL A 269 17.36 8.35 7.48
C VAL A 269 18.30 7.41 6.74
N TRP A 270 18.84 7.91 5.64
CA TRP A 270 19.79 7.21 4.80
C TRP A 270 21.21 7.74 5.00
N ARG A 271 22.18 6.82 4.95
CA ARG A 271 23.58 7.18 4.71
C ARG A 271 23.75 7.57 3.24
N ILE A 272 24.26 8.77 2.98
CA ILE A 272 24.40 9.28 1.61
C ILE A 272 25.37 8.43 0.79
N SER A 273 26.46 7.93 1.38
CA SER A 273 27.39 7.03 0.68
C SER A 273 26.70 5.74 0.21
N ALA A 274 25.76 5.18 0.99
CA ALA A 274 25.00 4.01 0.58
C ALA A 274 24.07 4.31 -0.61
N ILE A 275 23.45 5.50 -0.65
CA ILE A 275 22.67 5.96 -1.80
C ILE A 275 23.56 6.04 -3.04
N ASN A 276 24.74 6.65 -2.91
CA ASN A 276 25.69 6.82 -4.01
C ASN A 276 26.20 5.47 -4.54
N GLU A 277 26.60 4.54 -3.65
CA GLU A 277 27.03 3.19 -4.03
C GLU A 277 25.93 2.37 -4.70
N ALA A 278 24.67 2.58 -4.32
CA ALA A 278 23.52 1.95 -4.97
C ALA A 278 23.23 2.55 -6.36
N GLY A 279 23.85 3.69 -6.72
CA GLY A 279 23.66 4.40 -7.98
C GLY A 279 22.55 5.45 -7.94
N GLY A 280 22.25 5.99 -6.76
CA GLY A 280 21.31 7.11 -6.56
C GLY A 280 19.84 6.74 -6.76
N TRP A 281 19.00 7.77 -6.84
CA TRP A 281 17.57 7.65 -7.16
C TRP A 281 17.36 7.36 -8.65
N LYS A 282 16.55 6.33 -8.93
CA LYS A 282 16.21 5.92 -10.30
C LYS A 282 14.69 6.03 -10.51
N ASP A 283 14.32 6.59 -11.65
CA ASP A 283 12.95 6.90 -12.06
C ASP A 283 12.37 5.87 -13.04
N ARG A 284 12.95 4.67 -13.10
CA ARG A 284 12.53 3.60 -14.04
C ARG A 284 11.20 2.93 -13.68
N THR A 285 10.67 3.17 -12.48
CA THR A 285 9.40 2.67 -11.95
C THR A 285 8.78 3.70 -11.02
N THR A 286 7.51 3.56 -10.69
CA THR A 286 6.77 4.42 -9.73
C THR A 286 7.11 4.19 -8.25
N VAL A 287 8.07 3.31 -7.95
CA VAL A 287 8.54 2.93 -6.61
C VAL A 287 10.07 3.08 -6.51
N GLU A 288 10.54 4.32 -6.67
CA GLU A 288 11.97 4.66 -6.62
C GLU A 288 12.63 4.30 -5.29
N ASP A 289 11.83 4.34 -4.23
CA ASP A 289 12.16 4.02 -2.84
C ASP A 289 12.51 2.54 -2.67
N MET A 290 11.65 1.66 -3.15
CA MET A 290 11.85 0.22 -3.14
C MET A 290 13.00 -0.18 -4.06
N ASP A 291 13.14 0.48 -5.20
CA ASP A 291 14.27 0.25 -6.11
C ASP A 291 15.61 0.55 -5.42
N LEU A 292 15.73 1.71 -4.79
CA LEU A 292 16.93 2.08 -4.01
C LEU A 292 17.19 1.07 -2.88
N ALA A 293 16.15 0.68 -2.14
CA ALA A 293 16.23 -0.30 -1.08
C ALA A 293 16.79 -1.65 -1.58
N VAL A 294 16.27 -2.18 -2.68
CA VAL A 294 16.74 -3.44 -3.25
C VAL A 294 18.20 -3.30 -3.71
N ARG A 295 18.54 -2.24 -4.45
CA ARG A 295 19.92 -2.04 -4.94
C ARG A 295 20.94 -1.90 -3.83
N ALA A 296 20.65 -1.09 -2.80
CA ALA A 296 21.53 -0.95 -1.64
C ALA A 296 21.69 -2.30 -0.90
N SER A 297 20.60 -3.04 -0.73
CA SER A 297 20.60 -4.37 -0.10
C SER A 297 21.44 -5.40 -0.88
N LEU A 298 21.41 -5.35 -2.21
CA LEU A 298 22.25 -6.15 -3.12
C LEU A 298 23.74 -5.74 -3.09
N ARG A 299 24.02 -4.52 -2.63
CA ARG A 299 25.38 -4.05 -2.31
C ARG A 299 25.84 -4.48 -0.91
N GLY A 300 25.04 -5.23 -0.16
CA GLY A 300 25.39 -5.75 1.16
C GLY A 300 25.01 -4.85 2.34
N TRP A 301 24.43 -3.67 2.06
CA TRP A 301 23.95 -2.76 3.10
C TRP A 301 22.80 -3.39 3.92
N LYS A 302 22.74 -3.01 5.20
CA LYS A 302 21.73 -3.47 6.17
C LYS A 302 20.76 -2.34 6.51
N PHE A 303 19.50 -2.70 6.76
CA PHE A 303 18.44 -1.78 7.15
C PHE A 303 17.88 -2.10 8.53
N LEU A 304 17.65 -1.05 9.30
CA LEU A 304 17.07 -1.10 10.64
C LEU A 304 15.68 -0.46 10.63
N TYR A 305 14.70 -1.17 11.17
CA TYR A 305 13.37 -0.64 11.44
C TYR A 305 13.27 -0.31 12.93
N LEU A 306 12.79 0.90 13.25
CA LEU A 306 12.56 1.37 14.62
C LEU A 306 11.05 1.58 14.83
N GLY A 307 10.37 0.54 15.31
CA GLY A 307 8.92 0.57 15.53
C GLY A 307 8.44 1.52 16.64
N ASP A 308 9.34 1.89 17.55
CA ASP A 308 9.12 2.82 18.66
C ASP A 308 9.34 4.30 18.27
N LEU A 309 10.04 4.55 17.16
CA LEU A 309 10.21 5.89 16.59
C LEU A 309 9.05 6.13 15.62
N GLN A 310 8.19 7.09 15.93
CA GLN A 310 6.94 7.32 15.21
C GLN A 310 6.96 8.68 14.51
N VAL A 311 6.40 8.74 13.31
CA VAL A 311 6.22 9.98 12.54
C VAL A 311 4.77 10.09 12.09
N ARG A 312 4.17 11.25 12.35
CA ARG A 312 2.77 11.54 12.03
C ARG A 312 2.59 11.78 10.54
N SER A 313 1.52 11.25 9.95
CA SER A 313 1.14 11.44 8.54
C SER A 313 -0.38 11.32 8.31
N GLU A 314 -0.82 11.58 7.06
CA GLU A 314 -2.24 11.52 6.67
C GLU A 314 -2.56 10.34 5.75
N LEU A 315 -3.65 9.64 6.06
CA LEU A 315 -4.25 8.63 5.19
C LEU A 315 -5.13 9.30 4.12
N PRO A 316 -5.21 8.75 2.90
CA PRO A 316 -6.17 9.21 1.91
C PRO A 316 -7.60 8.93 2.39
N SER A 317 -8.37 10.00 2.63
CA SER A 317 -9.73 9.89 3.15
C SER A 317 -10.77 9.60 2.06
N THR A 318 -10.46 9.88 0.79
CA THR A 318 -11.36 9.59 -0.35
C THR A 318 -11.00 8.26 -1.02
N LEU A 319 -12.00 7.50 -1.46
CA LEU A 319 -11.78 6.23 -2.18
C LEU A 319 -10.98 6.42 -3.48
N LYS A 320 -11.19 7.54 -4.19
CA LYS A 320 -10.46 7.88 -5.41
C LYS A 320 -8.95 7.99 -5.13
N ALA A 321 -8.56 8.79 -4.14
CA ALA A 321 -7.15 8.95 -3.75
C ALA A 321 -6.55 7.62 -3.29
N PHE A 322 -7.29 6.85 -2.48
CA PHE A 322 -6.84 5.54 -2.03
C PHE A 322 -6.62 4.55 -3.18
N ARG A 323 -7.51 4.51 -4.18
CA ARG A 323 -7.36 3.64 -5.36
C ARG A 323 -6.11 3.98 -6.18
N PHE A 324 -5.81 5.26 -6.38
CA PHE A 324 -4.59 5.67 -7.06
C PHE A 324 -3.34 5.27 -6.28
N GLN A 325 -3.34 5.48 -4.96
CA GLN A 325 -2.25 5.05 -4.09
C GLN A 325 -2.04 3.54 -4.19
N GLN A 326 -3.10 2.75 -4.05
CA GLN A 326 -3.03 1.29 -4.14
C GLN A 326 -2.61 0.78 -5.51
N HIS A 327 -3.03 1.45 -6.59
CA HIS A 327 -2.57 1.12 -7.93
C HIS A 327 -1.06 1.24 -8.05
N ARG A 328 -0.47 2.37 -7.61
CA ARG A 328 0.99 2.56 -7.64
C ARG A 328 1.71 1.53 -6.76
N TRP A 329 1.18 1.27 -5.57
CA TRP A 329 1.78 0.34 -4.60
C TRP A 329 1.69 -1.14 -4.97
N SER A 330 0.84 -1.50 -5.94
CA SER A 330 0.78 -2.86 -6.49
C SER A 330 1.45 -2.97 -7.87
N CYS A 331 1.26 -1.98 -8.75
CA CYS A 331 1.87 -1.95 -10.08
C CYS A 331 3.37 -1.72 -10.03
N GLY A 332 3.83 -0.78 -9.20
CA GLY A 332 5.24 -0.42 -9.07
C GLY A 332 6.12 -1.60 -8.66
N PRO A 333 5.84 -2.29 -7.54
CA PRO A 333 6.64 -3.43 -7.11
C PRO A 333 6.62 -4.61 -8.09
N ALA A 334 5.49 -4.85 -8.75
CA ALA A 334 5.37 -5.87 -9.80
C ALA A 334 6.28 -5.58 -11.01
N ASN A 335 6.28 -4.32 -11.48
CA ASN A 335 7.16 -3.88 -12.55
C ASN A 335 8.64 -3.93 -12.14
N LEU A 336 8.94 -3.46 -10.92
CA LEU A 336 10.29 -3.54 -10.36
C LEU A 336 10.79 -4.99 -10.26
N PHE A 337 9.93 -5.92 -9.83
CA PHE A 337 10.28 -7.33 -9.77
C PHE A 337 10.68 -7.87 -11.14
N ARG A 338 9.89 -7.62 -12.19
CA ARG A 338 10.23 -8.02 -13.57
C ARG A 338 11.59 -7.48 -14.00
N LYS A 339 11.90 -6.21 -13.70
CA LYS A 339 13.18 -5.59 -14.07
C LYS A 339 14.37 -6.08 -13.25
N MET A 340 14.17 -6.44 -11.99
CA MET A 340 15.24 -6.74 -11.03
C MET A 340 15.46 -8.24 -10.78
N VAL A 341 14.53 -9.12 -11.12
CA VAL A 341 14.58 -10.55 -10.74
C VAL A 341 15.89 -11.22 -11.18
N MET A 342 16.35 -10.96 -12.42
CA MET A 342 17.58 -11.52 -12.94
C MET A 342 18.83 -10.91 -12.28
N GLU A 343 18.81 -9.61 -11.99
CA GLU A 343 19.88 -8.92 -11.28
C GLU A 343 20.04 -9.47 -9.85
N ILE A 344 18.91 -9.69 -9.15
CA ILE A 344 18.89 -10.28 -7.80
C ILE A 344 19.41 -11.72 -7.84
N ALA A 345 18.93 -12.54 -8.79
CA ALA A 345 19.31 -13.95 -8.89
C ALA A 345 20.82 -14.13 -9.17
N ARG A 346 21.39 -13.32 -10.07
CA ARG A 346 22.80 -13.39 -10.47
C ARG A 346 23.77 -12.71 -9.49
N ASN A 347 23.26 -11.95 -8.51
CA ASN A 347 24.12 -11.24 -7.56
C ASN A 347 24.94 -12.22 -6.71
N LYS A 348 26.28 -12.05 -6.71
CA LYS A 348 27.21 -12.88 -5.93
C LYS A 348 27.61 -12.27 -4.59
N LYS A 349 27.32 -10.99 -4.36
CA LYS A 349 27.71 -10.26 -3.14
C LYS A 349 26.83 -10.63 -1.94
N VAL A 350 25.55 -10.95 -2.19
CA VAL A 350 24.61 -11.36 -1.14
C VAL A 350 24.39 -12.88 -1.10
N SER A 351 24.12 -13.40 0.10
CA SER A 351 23.87 -14.83 0.31
C SER A 351 22.68 -15.35 -0.50
N ILE A 352 22.71 -16.64 -0.86
CA ILE A 352 21.60 -17.32 -1.56
C ILE A 352 20.29 -17.16 -0.77
N ARG A 353 20.36 -17.30 0.56
CA ARG A 353 19.22 -17.11 1.46
C ARG A 353 18.59 -15.72 1.33
N LYS A 354 19.40 -14.65 1.26
CA LYS A 354 18.90 -13.29 1.08
C LYS A 354 18.28 -13.09 -0.32
N ARG A 355 18.91 -13.64 -1.37
CA ARG A 355 18.35 -13.60 -2.74
C ARG A 355 17.00 -14.29 -2.82
N PHE A 356 16.90 -15.50 -2.26
CA PHE A 356 15.64 -16.24 -2.18
C PHE A 356 14.58 -15.44 -1.41
N TYR A 357 14.93 -14.87 -0.26
CA TYR A 357 14.01 -14.03 0.50
C TYR A 357 13.47 -12.85 -0.32
N VAL A 358 14.34 -12.13 -1.03
CA VAL A 358 13.93 -10.96 -1.82
C VAL A 358 13.04 -11.39 -2.99
N ILE A 359 13.39 -12.45 -3.73
CA ILE A 359 12.60 -12.92 -4.89
C ILE A 359 11.28 -13.55 -4.45
N TYR A 360 11.35 -14.53 -3.56
CA TYR A 360 10.21 -15.37 -3.21
C TYR A 360 9.31 -14.68 -2.17
N ASN A 361 9.83 -14.34 -0.99
CA ASN A 361 9.00 -13.81 0.09
C ASN A 361 8.59 -12.35 -0.17
N PHE A 362 9.57 -11.48 -0.44
CA PHE A 362 9.33 -10.04 -0.57
C PHE A 362 8.57 -9.66 -1.85
N PHE A 363 9.00 -10.13 -3.03
CA PHE A 363 8.32 -9.79 -4.29
C PHE A 363 7.17 -10.74 -4.64
N LEU A 364 7.46 -12.03 -4.83
CA LEU A 364 6.47 -12.98 -5.35
C LEU A 364 5.29 -13.16 -4.40
N VAL A 365 5.54 -13.58 -3.15
CA VAL A 365 4.45 -13.90 -2.21
C VAL A 365 3.71 -12.64 -1.76
N ARG A 366 4.42 -11.63 -1.23
CA ARG A 366 3.79 -10.45 -0.64
C ARG A 366 3.19 -9.47 -1.66
N LYS A 367 3.85 -9.22 -2.80
CA LYS A 367 3.44 -8.17 -3.75
C LYS A 367 2.64 -8.67 -4.95
N ILE A 368 2.64 -9.98 -5.22
CA ILE A 368 1.92 -10.58 -6.36
C ILE A 368 0.90 -11.61 -5.87
N VAL A 369 1.37 -12.73 -5.31
CA VAL A 369 0.51 -13.88 -4.93
C VAL A 369 -0.57 -13.45 -3.95
N GLY A 370 -0.23 -12.67 -2.92
CA GLY A 370 -1.22 -12.20 -1.93
C GLY A 370 -2.38 -11.42 -2.53
N HIS A 371 -2.14 -10.60 -3.56
CA HIS A 371 -3.21 -9.88 -4.26
C HIS A 371 -4.02 -10.82 -5.16
N VAL A 372 -3.31 -11.60 -5.99
CA VAL A 372 -3.92 -12.50 -6.98
C VAL A 372 -4.80 -13.55 -6.31
N VAL A 373 -4.31 -14.24 -5.27
CA VAL A 373 -5.06 -15.32 -4.62
C VAL A 373 -6.30 -14.80 -3.91
N THR A 374 -6.21 -13.64 -3.26
CA THR A 374 -7.35 -13.01 -2.58
C THR A 374 -8.47 -12.70 -3.58
N PHE A 375 -8.13 -12.15 -4.75
CA PHE A 375 -9.15 -11.88 -5.76
C PHE A 375 -9.65 -13.17 -6.43
N VAL A 376 -8.73 -13.99 -6.95
CA VAL A 376 -9.06 -15.15 -7.78
C VAL A 376 -9.78 -16.22 -6.97
N LEU A 377 -9.31 -16.56 -5.77
CA LEU A 377 -9.97 -17.59 -4.96
C LEU A 377 -11.37 -17.15 -4.54
N TYR A 378 -11.50 -15.97 -3.95
CA TYR A 378 -12.75 -15.59 -3.28
C TYR A 378 -13.77 -14.90 -4.17
N CYS A 379 -13.35 -14.20 -5.24
CA CYS A 379 -14.24 -13.46 -6.11
C CYS A 379 -14.48 -14.15 -7.47
N VAL A 380 -13.69 -15.17 -7.83
CA VAL A 380 -13.81 -15.86 -9.12
C VAL A 380 -14.02 -17.36 -8.94
N VAL A 381 -13.07 -18.07 -8.33
CA VAL A 381 -13.06 -19.55 -8.23
C VAL A 381 -14.16 -20.05 -7.31
N MET A 382 -14.29 -19.51 -6.10
CA MET A 382 -15.33 -19.94 -5.15
C MET A 382 -16.76 -19.73 -5.71
N PRO A 383 -17.12 -18.55 -6.27
CA PRO A 383 -18.41 -18.38 -6.96
C PRO A 383 -18.56 -19.30 -8.19
N ALA A 384 -17.50 -19.58 -8.94
CA ALA A 384 -17.58 -20.48 -10.11
C ALA A 384 -17.83 -21.94 -9.68
N THR A 385 -17.24 -22.40 -8.57
CA THR A 385 -17.50 -23.75 -8.02
C THR A 385 -18.93 -23.93 -7.50
N VAL A 386 -19.61 -22.84 -7.15
CA VAL A 386 -21.04 -22.88 -6.83
C VAL A 386 -21.88 -23.20 -8.07
N LEU A 387 -21.52 -22.64 -9.24
CA LEU A 387 -22.22 -22.89 -10.50
C LEU A 387 -21.85 -24.26 -11.12
N ILE A 388 -20.72 -24.83 -10.73
CA ILE A 388 -20.16 -26.10 -11.24
C ILE A 388 -19.86 -27.02 -10.05
N PRO A 389 -20.89 -27.70 -9.50
CA PRO A 389 -20.78 -28.48 -8.27
C PRO A 389 -19.87 -29.72 -8.39
N GLU A 390 -19.45 -30.09 -9.61
CA GLU A 390 -18.48 -31.17 -9.86
C GLU A 390 -17.05 -30.81 -9.40
N VAL A 391 -16.79 -29.54 -9.11
CA VAL A 391 -15.50 -29.06 -8.62
C VAL A 391 -15.66 -28.50 -7.22
N GLU A 392 -15.13 -29.21 -6.23
CA GLU A 392 -15.20 -28.79 -4.83
C GLU A 392 -13.87 -28.18 -4.37
N ILE A 393 -13.96 -27.13 -3.55
CA ILE A 393 -12.81 -26.55 -2.86
C ILE A 393 -12.72 -27.22 -1.48
N PRO A 394 -11.58 -27.83 -1.13
CA PRO A 394 -11.43 -28.47 0.16
C PRO A 394 -11.56 -27.43 1.30
N LYS A 395 -12.24 -27.82 2.40
CA LYS A 395 -12.52 -26.94 3.56
C LYS A 395 -11.26 -26.31 4.17
N TRP A 396 -10.13 -27.01 4.15
CA TRP A 396 -8.87 -26.45 4.66
C TRP A 396 -8.40 -25.23 3.88
N GLY A 397 -8.65 -25.20 2.56
CA GLY A 397 -8.26 -24.10 1.69
C GLY A 397 -9.24 -22.94 1.67
N SER A 398 -10.55 -23.23 1.76
CA SER A 398 -11.60 -22.20 1.72
C SER A 398 -11.93 -21.59 3.09
N VAL A 399 -11.67 -22.30 4.20
CA VAL A 399 -12.05 -21.86 5.55
C VAL A 399 -10.85 -21.79 6.49
N TYR A 400 -10.09 -22.87 6.67
CA TYR A 400 -9.07 -22.93 7.72
C TYR A 400 -7.86 -22.02 7.45
N ILE A 401 -7.23 -22.15 6.28
CA ILE A 401 -6.10 -21.27 5.91
C ILE A 401 -6.50 -19.79 5.94
N PRO A 402 -7.61 -19.37 5.32
CA PRO A 402 -8.04 -17.97 5.35
C PRO A 402 -8.29 -17.45 6.76
N SER A 403 -8.94 -18.25 7.61
CA SER A 403 -9.21 -17.89 9.00
C SER A 403 -7.92 -17.74 9.79
N LEU A 404 -6.96 -18.64 9.60
CA LEU A 404 -5.64 -18.56 10.24
C LEU A 404 -4.83 -17.35 9.76
N VAL A 405 -4.79 -17.08 8.46
CA VAL A 405 -4.13 -15.88 7.90
C VAL A 405 -4.75 -14.61 8.47
N THR A 406 -6.08 -14.57 8.53
CA THR A 406 -6.84 -13.43 9.07
C THR A 406 -6.56 -13.24 10.56
N LEU A 407 -6.53 -14.32 11.34
CA LEU A 407 -6.18 -14.29 12.76
C LEU A 407 -4.74 -13.81 12.99
N LEU A 408 -3.78 -14.32 12.21
CA LEU A 408 -2.37 -13.89 12.29
C LEU A 408 -2.22 -12.39 11.99
N ASN A 409 -3.01 -11.85 11.06
CA ASN A 409 -3.04 -10.42 10.80
C ASN A 409 -3.66 -9.63 11.97
N ALA A 410 -4.76 -10.13 12.52
CA ALA A 410 -5.48 -9.50 13.62
C ALA A 410 -4.64 -9.46 14.92
N VAL A 411 -3.84 -10.49 15.19
CA VAL A 411 -2.92 -10.53 16.35
C VAL A 411 -1.86 -9.41 16.29
N GLY A 412 -1.46 -8.98 15.09
CA GLY A 412 -0.59 -7.81 14.91
C GLY A 412 -1.28 -6.49 15.26
N THR A 413 -2.61 -6.45 15.27
CA THR A 413 -3.45 -5.24 15.38
C THR A 413 -4.64 -5.42 16.34
N PRO A 414 -4.40 -5.78 17.62
CA PRO A 414 -5.46 -6.22 18.53
C PRO A 414 -6.53 -5.14 18.80
N ARG A 415 -6.16 -3.86 18.73
CA ARG A 415 -7.10 -2.73 18.92
C ARG A 415 -8.16 -2.63 17.83
N SER A 416 -7.93 -3.22 16.66
CA SER A 416 -8.79 -3.13 15.48
C SER A 416 -9.56 -4.42 15.21
N PHE A 417 -9.58 -5.36 16.16
CA PHE A 417 -10.22 -6.68 15.99
C PHE A 417 -11.73 -6.57 15.64
N HIS A 418 -12.43 -5.57 16.17
CA HIS A 418 -13.85 -5.30 15.86
C HIS A 418 -14.09 -4.91 14.40
N LEU A 419 -13.05 -4.49 13.67
CA LEU A 419 -13.13 -4.12 12.25
C LEU A 419 -12.87 -5.30 11.31
N LEU A 420 -12.49 -6.47 11.83
CA LEU A 420 -11.98 -7.58 11.05
C LEU A 420 -12.92 -8.02 9.92
N MET A 421 -14.23 -8.11 10.21
CA MET A 421 -15.23 -8.51 9.19
C MET A 421 -15.31 -7.49 8.05
N TYR A 422 -15.40 -6.19 8.38
CA TYR A 422 -15.43 -5.12 7.37
C TYR A 422 -14.14 -5.07 6.57
N TRP A 423 -13.02 -5.26 7.25
CA TRP A 423 -11.69 -5.29 6.64
C TRP A 423 -11.55 -6.44 5.64
N VAL A 424 -11.94 -7.68 5.98
CA VAL A 424 -11.89 -8.83 5.05
C VAL A 424 -12.72 -8.56 3.79
N LEU A 425 -13.96 -8.10 3.95
CA LEU A 425 -14.85 -7.80 2.82
C LEU A 425 -14.28 -6.69 1.94
N PHE A 426 -13.74 -5.63 2.55
CA PHE A 426 -13.14 -4.51 1.84
C PHE A 426 -11.84 -4.88 1.14
N GLU A 427 -10.98 -5.68 1.78
CA GLU A 427 -9.74 -6.17 1.20
C GLU A 427 -9.99 -7.06 -0.02
N ASN A 428 -11.07 -7.85 -0.02
CA ASN A 428 -11.51 -8.61 -1.19
C ASN A 428 -11.92 -7.67 -2.35
N VAL A 429 -12.63 -6.57 -2.08
CA VAL A 429 -12.91 -5.56 -3.12
C VAL A 429 -11.62 -4.93 -3.64
N MET A 430 -10.73 -4.53 -2.74
CA MET A 430 -9.46 -3.90 -3.12
C MET A 430 -8.51 -4.88 -3.83
N SER A 431 -8.63 -6.18 -3.58
CA SER A 431 -7.84 -7.22 -4.25
C SER A 431 -8.05 -7.21 -5.77
N LEU A 432 -9.23 -6.83 -6.27
CA LEU A 432 -9.48 -6.60 -7.70
C LEU A 432 -8.52 -5.55 -8.26
N HIS A 433 -8.47 -4.38 -7.62
CA HIS A 433 -7.64 -3.26 -8.08
C HIS A 433 -6.15 -3.59 -7.99
N ARG A 434 -5.74 -4.20 -6.88
CA ARG A 434 -4.34 -4.60 -6.66
C ARG A 434 -3.91 -5.69 -7.64
N THR A 435 -4.75 -6.69 -7.90
CA THR A 435 -4.50 -7.75 -8.88
C THR A 435 -4.35 -7.18 -10.29
N LYS A 436 -5.30 -6.33 -10.71
CA LYS A 436 -5.23 -5.62 -12.00
C LYS A 436 -3.93 -4.81 -12.12
N ALA A 437 -3.59 -4.05 -11.08
CA ALA A 437 -2.36 -3.25 -11.04
C ALA A 437 -1.09 -4.11 -11.11
N SER A 438 -1.03 -5.22 -10.36
CA SER A 438 0.10 -6.16 -10.40
C SER A 438 0.30 -6.77 -11.79
N PHE A 439 -0.78 -7.17 -12.48
CA PHE A 439 -0.67 -7.66 -13.85
C PHE A 439 -0.21 -6.58 -14.83
N ILE A 440 -0.73 -5.36 -14.72
CA ILE A 440 -0.28 -4.22 -15.53
C ILE A 440 1.23 -4.00 -15.33
N GLY A 441 1.70 -4.02 -14.09
CA GLY A 441 3.12 -3.90 -13.75
C GLY A 441 3.98 -5.03 -14.30
N LEU A 442 3.55 -6.29 -14.14
CA LEU A 442 4.26 -7.46 -14.66
C LEU A 442 4.32 -7.49 -16.18
N LEU A 443 3.25 -7.10 -16.86
CA LEU A 443 3.18 -7.13 -18.32
C LEU A 443 3.76 -5.88 -18.99
N GLU A 444 4.12 -4.85 -18.21
CA GLU A 444 4.49 -3.52 -18.73
C GLU A 444 3.40 -2.93 -19.66
N ALA A 445 2.13 -3.13 -19.31
CA ALA A 445 0.99 -2.63 -20.08
C ALA A 445 0.80 -1.10 -19.94
N GLY A 446 -0.19 -0.51 -20.60
CA GLY A 446 -0.48 0.93 -20.48
C GLY A 446 -0.71 1.37 -19.02
N ARG A 447 -0.26 2.60 -18.68
CA ARG A 447 -0.33 3.25 -17.35
C ARG A 447 0.65 2.79 -16.27
N VAL A 448 1.62 1.92 -16.58
CA VAL A 448 2.61 1.43 -15.60
C VAL A 448 3.45 2.53 -14.93
N ASN A 449 3.70 3.61 -15.65
CA ASN A 449 4.45 4.77 -15.16
C ASN A 449 3.55 5.98 -14.89
N GLU A 450 2.23 5.81 -14.85
CA GLU A 450 1.30 6.89 -14.55
C GLU A 450 1.41 7.24 -13.05
N TRP A 451 1.88 8.46 -12.78
CA TRP A 451 1.97 8.98 -11.43
C TRP A 451 0.87 10.04 -11.25
N VAL A 452 -0.10 9.72 -10.40
CA VAL A 452 -1.16 10.64 -9.98
C VAL A 452 -0.95 10.97 -8.51
N VAL A 453 -1.08 12.25 -8.16
CA VAL A 453 -0.96 12.74 -6.79
C VAL A 453 -2.06 12.13 -5.94
N THR A 454 -1.70 11.73 -4.72
CA THR A 454 -2.70 11.35 -3.72
C THR A 454 -3.11 12.60 -2.98
N GLU A 455 -4.29 13.14 -3.29
CA GLU A 455 -4.81 14.34 -2.64
C GLU A 455 -4.85 14.20 -1.12
N LYS A 456 -4.38 15.24 -0.43
CA LYS A 456 -4.36 15.38 1.03
C LYS A 456 -5.36 16.46 1.43
N LEU A 457 -5.96 16.29 2.61
CA LEU A 457 -7.01 17.19 3.09
C LEU A 457 -6.49 18.17 4.16
N GLY A 458 -5.34 17.88 4.78
CA GLY A 458 -4.84 18.66 5.91
C GLY A 458 -5.75 18.53 7.14
N ASP A 459 -5.37 19.19 8.23
CA ASP A 459 -6.21 19.34 9.44
C ASP A 459 -7.46 20.23 9.22
N SER A 460 -7.75 20.64 7.98
CA SER A 460 -8.86 21.54 7.61
C SER A 460 -10.24 21.02 8.07
N LEU A 461 -10.42 19.69 8.18
CA LEU A 461 -11.65 19.10 8.71
C LEU A 461 -11.84 19.32 10.21
N LYS A 462 -10.76 19.42 11.01
CA LYS A 462 -10.85 19.70 12.47
C LYS A 462 -11.11 21.17 12.77
N THR A 463 -10.67 22.07 11.90
CA THR A 463 -10.92 23.51 12.05
C THR A 463 -12.33 23.91 11.58
N THR A 464 -12.98 23.10 10.74
CA THR A 464 -14.31 23.41 10.19
C THR A 464 -15.47 22.97 11.08
N THR A 465 -15.22 22.24 12.17
CA THR A 465 -16.26 21.87 13.17
C THR A 465 -16.82 23.06 13.96
N ALA A 466 -16.21 24.25 13.87
CA ALA A 466 -16.69 25.46 14.55
C ALA A 466 -17.51 26.41 13.67
N ALA A 467 -17.55 26.22 12.35
CA ALA A 467 -18.37 27.06 11.48
C ALA A 467 -18.60 26.44 10.10
N LYS A 468 -19.80 25.89 9.85
CA LYS A 468 -20.50 26.05 8.56
C LYS A 468 -21.93 25.48 8.59
N THR A 469 -22.85 26.39 8.36
CA THR A 469 -24.19 26.20 7.83
C THR A 469 -24.27 25.11 6.75
N VAL A 470 -25.24 24.22 6.91
CA VAL A 470 -25.61 23.12 6.01
C VAL A 470 -26.03 23.68 4.64
N ARG A 471 -25.11 23.71 3.66
CA ARG A 471 -25.48 23.73 2.24
C ARG A 471 -25.35 22.31 1.70
N LYS A 472 -26.48 21.68 1.38
CA LYS A 472 -26.52 20.36 0.71
C LYS A 472 -25.76 20.45 -0.63
N PRO A 473 -24.71 19.65 -0.87
CA PRO A 473 -24.06 19.62 -2.16
C PRO A 473 -24.98 18.94 -3.19
N ARG A 474 -25.09 19.52 -4.39
CA ARG A 474 -25.77 18.89 -5.54
C ARG A 474 -24.92 17.71 -6.02
N ILE A 475 -25.44 16.50 -5.86
CA ILE A 475 -24.78 15.25 -6.22
C ILE A 475 -25.00 14.98 -7.72
N ARG A 476 -23.93 14.80 -8.51
CA ARG A 476 -24.02 14.12 -9.81
C ARG A 476 -23.84 12.63 -9.58
N PHE A 477 -24.93 11.87 -9.74
CA PHE A 477 -24.98 10.42 -9.49
C PHE A 477 -24.01 9.61 -10.39
N GLY A 478 -23.68 10.11 -11.58
CA GLY A 478 -22.86 9.40 -12.57
C GLY A 478 -21.35 9.34 -12.28
N ASP A 479 -20.78 10.35 -11.61
CA ASP A 479 -19.31 10.46 -11.45
C ASP A 479 -18.74 9.49 -10.39
N ARG A 480 -19.61 8.77 -9.68
CA ARG A 480 -19.28 7.85 -8.57
C ARG A 480 -19.54 6.38 -8.87
N LEU A 481 -20.11 6.08 -10.03
CA LEU A 481 -20.44 4.69 -10.38
C LEU A 481 -19.18 3.97 -10.86
N HIS A 482 -18.80 2.94 -10.12
CA HIS A 482 -17.72 2.06 -10.48
C HIS A 482 -18.29 0.76 -11.06
N LEU A 483 -18.47 0.78 -12.39
CA LEU A 483 -19.17 -0.28 -13.12
C LEU A 483 -18.53 -1.66 -12.92
N THR A 484 -17.21 -1.77 -12.86
CA THR A 484 -16.53 -3.06 -12.69
C THR A 484 -16.90 -3.72 -11.35
N GLU A 485 -16.94 -2.94 -10.28
CA GLU A 485 -17.29 -3.36 -8.94
C GLU A 485 -18.77 -3.74 -8.86
N LEU A 486 -19.65 -2.99 -9.53
CA LEU A 486 -21.07 -3.33 -9.65
C LEU A 486 -21.29 -4.62 -10.43
N CYS A 487 -20.58 -4.84 -11.55
CA CYS A 487 -20.65 -6.08 -12.32
C CYS A 487 -20.21 -7.30 -11.49
N ILE A 488 -19.12 -7.17 -10.73
CA ILE A 488 -18.66 -8.25 -9.84
C ILE A 488 -19.67 -8.45 -8.69
N GLY A 489 -20.19 -7.37 -8.12
CA GLY A 489 -21.24 -7.44 -7.09
C GLY A 489 -22.49 -8.19 -7.58
N ALA A 490 -22.95 -7.90 -8.79
CA ALA A 490 -24.08 -8.59 -9.43
C ALA A 490 -23.76 -10.07 -9.72
N TYR A 491 -22.56 -10.37 -10.23
CA TYR A 491 -22.12 -11.75 -10.42
C TYR A 491 -22.12 -12.55 -9.11
N LEU A 492 -21.54 -12.00 -8.05
CA LEU A 492 -21.52 -12.64 -6.72
C LEU A 492 -22.92 -12.81 -6.14
N PHE A 493 -23.82 -11.84 -6.37
CA PHE A 493 -25.22 -11.94 -5.95
C PHE A 493 -25.93 -13.12 -6.64
N MET A 494 -25.77 -13.24 -7.96
CA MET A 494 -26.36 -14.32 -8.74
C MET A 494 -25.83 -15.69 -8.29
N CYS A 495 -24.52 -15.82 -8.07
CA CYS A 495 -23.95 -17.04 -7.50
C CYS A 495 -24.48 -17.31 -6.09
N GLY A 496 -24.65 -16.28 -5.25
CA GLY A 496 -25.25 -16.40 -3.92
C GLY A 496 -26.68 -16.93 -3.95
N CYS A 497 -27.52 -16.41 -4.86
CA CYS A 497 -28.88 -16.91 -5.08
C CYS A 497 -28.89 -18.37 -5.53
N PHE A 498 -27.97 -18.74 -6.43
CA PHE A 498 -27.83 -20.12 -6.90
C PHE A 498 -27.40 -21.07 -5.76
N ASP A 499 -26.39 -20.70 -4.97
CA ASP A 499 -25.94 -21.51 -3.83
C ASP A 499 -27.02 -21.62 -2.74
N PHE A 500 -27.82 -20.57 -2.53
CA PHE A 500 -28.94 -20.62 -1.59
C PHE A 500 -30.02 -21.62 -2.02
N ALA A 501 -30.33 -21.68 -3.32
CA ALA A 501 -31.36 -22.56 -3.86
C ALA A 501 -30.89 -24.00 -4.05
N TYR A 502 -29.64 -24.21 -4.49
CA TYR A 502 -29.14 -25.52 -4.96
C TYR A 502 -27.82 -25.96 -4.32
N GLY A 503 -27.17 -25.09 -3.56
CA GLY A 503 -25.82 -25.30 -3.04
C GLY A 503 -25.76 -26.22 -1.83
N LYS A 504 -24.70 -27.03 -1.77
CA LYS A 504 -24.44 -27.97 -0.66
C LYS A 504 -23.54 -27.37 0.44
N ASN A 505 -22.68 -26.42 0.08
CA ASN A 505 -21.59 -25.93 0.94
C ASN A 505 -21.91 -24.62 1.69
N ARG A 506 -23.10 -24.04 1.48
CA ARG A 506 -23.60 -22.83 2.16
C ARG A 506 -22.66 -21.62 2.04
N TYR A 507 -22.00 -21.47 0.89
CA TYR A 507 -21.18 -20.29 0.58
C TYR A 507 -22.00 -19.01 0.40
N TYR A 508 -23.32 -19.12 0.21
CA TYR A 508 -24.23 -17.98 0.01
C TYR A 508 -24.09 -16.88 1.06
N ILE A 509 -23.80 -17.21 2.34
CA ILE A 509 -23.60 -16.20 3.40
C ILE A 509 -22.43 -15.29 3.03
N TYR A 510 -21.30 -15.89 2.67
CA TYR A 510 -20.11 -15.15 2.25
C TYR A 510 -20.37 -14.39 0.94
N LEU A 511 -21.01 -15.03 -0.04
CA LEU A 511 -21.27 -14.42 -1.37
C LEU A 511 -22.20 -13.20 -1.27
N PHE A 512 -23.25 -13.26 -0.44
CA PHE A 512 -24.13 -12.11 -0.23
C PHE A 512 -23.41 -10.97 0.49
N LEU A 513 -22.65 -11.25 1.55
CA LEU A 513 -21.86 -10.23 2.23
C LEU A 513 -20.83 -9.56 1.30
N GLN A 514 -20.15 -10.36 0.47
CA GLN A 514 -19.19 -9.86 -0.50
C GLN A 514 -19.87 -9.06 -1.61
N SER A 515 -21.03 -9.50 -2.11
CA SER A 515 -21.83 -8.76 -3.09
C SER A 515 -22.28 -7.40 -2.56
N ILE A 516 -22.73 -7.33 -1.31
CA ILE A 516 -23.06 -6.07 -0.63
C ILE A 516 -21.84 -5.16 -0.57
N ALA A 517 -20.67 -5.67 -0.17
CA ALA A 517 -19.44 -4.88 -0.11
C ALA A 517 -19.02 -4.31 -1.47
N PHE A 518 -19.05 -5.13 -2.53
CA PHE A 518 -18.79 -4.68 -3.91
C PHE A 518 -19.81 -3.63 -4.38
N SER A 519 -21.08 -3.78 -4.01
CA SER A 519 -22.13 -2.81 -4.35
C SER A 519 -21.93 -1.47 -3.63
N ILE A 520 -21.62 -1.48 -2.33
CA ILE A 520 -21.34 -0.27 -1.54
C ILE A 520 -20.15 0.52 -2.15
N VAL A 521 -19.07 -0.19 -2.49
CA VAL A 521 -17.93 0.43 -3.17
C VAL A 521 -18.32 0.88 -4.58
N GLY A 522 -19.08 0.07 -5.31
CA GLY A 522 -19.57 0.32 -6.67
C GLY A 522 -20.42 1.58 -6.81
N PHE A 523 -21.23 1.90 -5.80
CA PHE A 523 -22.00 3.14 -5.73
C PHE A 523 -21.22 4.34 -5.15
N GLY A 524 -19.97 4.14 -4.70
CA GLY A 524 -19.11 5.19 -4.18
C GLY A 524 -19.49 5.67 -2.76
N TYR A 525 -20.02 4.79 -1.92
CA TYR A 525 -20.38 5.10 -0.52
C TYR A 525 -19.23 4.94 0.48
N VAL A 526 -17.97 4.85 0.02
CA VAL A 526 -16.79 4.62 0.86
C VAL A 526 -15.85 5.83 0.85
N GLY A 527 -15.35 6.20 2.04
CA GLY A 527 -14.47 7.36 2.24
C GLY A 527 -15.24 8.65 2.56
N THR A 528 -14.50 9.74 2.77
CA THR A 528 -15.09 11.06 3.03
C THR A 528 -15.51 11.76 1.76
N PHE A 529 -16.54 12.59 1.91
CA PHE A 529 -17.11 13.37 0.83
C PHE A 529 -16.54 14.78 0.89
N VAL A 530 -15.75 15.14 -0.11
CA VAL A 530 -15.29 16.52 -0.28
C VAL A 530 -16.24 17.19 -1.27
N PRO A 531 -17.08 18.15 -0.85
CA PRO A 531 -17.87 18.94 -1.78
C PRO A 531 -16.91 19.88 -2.52
N ASN A 532 -16.66 19.60 -3.81
CA ASN A 532 -15.81 20.32 -4.77
C ASN A 532 -14.38 19.76 -4.99
N SER A 533 -14.22 18.45 -5.20
CA SER A 533 -13.02 17.91 -5.86
C SER A 533 -13.28 17.41 -7.28
#